data_AF-A0A0F9ZTJ9-F1
#
_entry.id   AF-A0A0F9ZTJ9-F1
#
_cell.length_a   1.000
_cell.length_b   1.000
_cell.length_c   1.000
_cell.angle_alpha   90.00
_cell.angle_beta   90.00
_cell.angle_gamma   90.00
#
_symmetry.space_group_name_H-M   'P 1'
#
loop_
_entity.id
_entity.type
_entity.pdbx_description
1 polymer ?
#
loop_
_entity_poly.entity_id
_entity_poly.type
_entity_poly.pdbx_seq_one_letter_code
_entity_poly.pdbx_strand_id
1 'polypeptide(L)'
;MHSFAWTLPSVDLTSPSETNLNKCAKALQDLFKQVIEAAGRTRHQNGYSVPWWSEKCKAAYKAYREATDGSPAQEEARKTLRDIIRRSKRSHWDEIIAEASATRNIWSVAKWRKAIDRFQPPPLIDGDKSILDPTERATFLRDKLLKRKTTEEDIPDLWEEDLPVNKNIYWDQTVSEPEAKKATTGSGNTAPGADGILVALL
;
A
#
# COMPACT_ATOMS: atom_id res chain seq x y z
N MET A 1 0.45 -8.79 46.54
CA MET A 1 1.53 -7.88 46.08
C MET A 1 2.84 -8.41 46.62
N HIS A 2 3.67 -9.05 45.80
CA HIS A 2 4.99 -9.49 46.23
C HIS A 2 5.90 -8.25 46.31
N SER A 3 6.33 -7.91 47.52
CA SER A 3 7.33 -6.86 47.73
C SER A 3 8.66 -7.42 47.27
N PHE A 4 9.13 -6.99 46.10
CA PHE A 4 10.44 -7.40 45.62
C PHE A 4 11.50 -6.45 46.17
N ALA A 5 12.12 -6.80 47.28
CA ALA A 5 13.31 -6.11 47.76
C ALA A 5 14.52 -6.63 46.97
N TRP A 6 14.95 -5.91 45.93
CA TRP A 6 16.14 -6.26 45.16
C TRP A 6 17.39 -5.77 45.90
N THR A 7 17.87 -6.58 46.84
CA THR A 7 19.14 -6.30 47.51
C THR A 7 20.29 -6.74 46.61
N LEU A 8 21.26 -5.85 46.39
CA LEU A 8 22.52 -6.22 45.75
C LEU A 8 23.19 -7.35 46.55
N PRO A 9 23.77 -8.36 45.89
CA PRO A 9 24.45 -9.45 46.58
C PRO A 9 25.62 -8.89 47.39
N SER A 10 25.61 -9.13 48.70
CA SER A 10 26.71 -8.77 49.59
C SER A 10 27.85 -9.76 49.35
N VAL A 11 28.77 -9.39 48.46
CA VAL A 11 29.99 -10.16 48.21
C VAL A 11 31.16 -9.36 48.76
N ASP A 12 31.96 -10.02 49.60
CA ASP A 12 33.17 -9.43 50.13
C ASP A 12 34.23 -9.30 49.01
N LEU A 13 34.46 -8.08 48.57
CA LEU A 13 35.42 -7.72 47.52
C LEU A 13 36.81 -7.43 48.07
N THR A 14 37.03 -7.55 49.39
CA THR A 14 38.31 -7.22 50.02
C THR A 14 39.40 -8.26 49.75
N SER A 15 39.03 -9.46 49.26
CA SER A 15 39.96 -10.53 48.85
C SER A 15 39.60 -11.06 47.46
N PRO A 16 40.29 -10.63 46.39
CA PRO A 16 40.00 -11.07 45.03
C PRO A 16 40.45 -12.52 44.84
N SER A 17 39.49 -13.44 44.85
CA SER A 17 39.65 -14.85 44.47
C SER A 17 38.75 -15.16 43.29
N GLU A 18 39.20 -16.01 42.37
CA GLU A 18 38.44 -16.47 41.20
C GLU A 18 37.06 -17.04 41.62
N THR A 19 37.01 -17.73 42.76
CA THR A 19 35.77 -18.28 43.32
C THR A 19 34.79 -17.19 43.74
N ASN A 20 35.29 -16.06 44.26
CA ASN A 20 34.46 -14.94 44.72
C ASN A 20 33.93 -14.15 43.53
N LEU A 21 34.76 -13.96 42.50
CA LEU A 21 34.35 -13.33 41.24
C LEU A 21 33.25 -14.14 40.54
N ASN A 22 33.42 -15.46 40.43
CA ASN A 22 32.42 -16.34 39.83
C ASN A 22 31.09 -16.34 40.60
N LYS A 23 31.15 -16.31 41.94
CA LYS A 23 29.95 -16.18 42.79
C LYS A 23 29.23 -14.84 42.57
N CYS A 24 29.98 -13.75 42.47
CA CYS A 24 29.43 -12.42 42.19
C CYS A 24 28.77 -12.35 40.80
N ALA A 25 29.46 -12.85 39.77
CA ALA A 25 28.94 -12.88 38.41
C ALA A 25 27.63 -13.69 38.32
N LYS A 26 27.57 -14.84 39.00
CA LYS A 26 26.36 -15.66 39.06
C LYS A 26 25.22 -14.95 39.80
N ALA A 27 25.51 -14.32 40.93
CA ALA A 27 24.50 -13.58 41.69
C ALA A 27 23.92 -12.40 40.89
N LEU A 28 24.75 -11.70 40.10
CA LEU A 28 24.28 -10.65 39.19
C LEU A 28 23.44 -11.20 38.03
N GLN A 29 23.83 -12.32 37.43
CA GLN A 29 23.04 -12.98 36.39
C GLN A 29 21.65 -13.39 36.90
N ASP A 30 21.59 -13.98 38.09
CA ASP A 30 20.33 -14.41 38.71
C ASP A 30 19.45 -13.20 39.05
N LEU A 31 20.03 -12.10 39.54
CA LEU A 31 19.31 -10.85 39.79
C LEU A 31 18.72 -10.28 38.48
N PHE A 32 19.51 -10.19 37.42
CA PHE A 32 19.01 -9.71 36.13
C PHE A 32 17.90 -10.59 35.57
N LYS A 33 18.02 -11.92 35.71
CA LYS A 33 16.97 -12.85 35.29
C LYS A 33 15.67 -12.60 36.05
N GLN A 34 15.73 -12.45 37.38
CA GLN A 34 14.56 -12.16 38.22
C GLN A 34 13.93 -10.80 37.87
N VAL A 35 14.74 -9.78 37.60
CA VAL A 35 14.26 -8.45 37.18
C VAL A 35 13.58 -8.53 35.81
N ILE A 36 14.15 -9.26 34.86
CA ILE A 36 13.54 -9.46 33.54
C ILE A 36 12.24 -10.26 33.64
N GLU A 37 12.15 -11.26 34.51
CA GLU A 37 10.91 -12.02 34.74
C GLU A 37 9.83 -11.19 35.44
N ALA A 38 10.21 -10.31 36.38
CA ALA A 38 9.26 -9.51 37.15
C ALA A 38 8.80 -8.23 36.42
N ALA A 39 9.71 -7.53 35.74
CA ALA A 39 9.45 -6.25 35.08
C ALA A 39 9.40 -6.36 33.55
N GLY A 40 9.98 -7.41 32.98
CA GLY A 40 9.96 -7.63 31.54
C GLY A 40 8.61 -8.14 31.06
N ARG A 41 8.21 -7.69 29.88
CA ARG A 41 7.09 -8.30 29.15
C ARG A 41 7.66 -9.44 28.32
N THR A 42 7.14 -10.65 28.47
CA THR A 42 7.40 -11.72 27.50
C THR A 42 6.96 -11.21 26.13
N ARG A 43 7.88 -11.15 25.17
CA ARG A 43 7.51 -10.90 23.78
C ARG A 43 6.60 -12.04 23.36
N HIS A 44 5.29 -11.78 23.38
CA HIS A 44 4.33 -12.74 22.85
C HIS A 44 4.78 -13.09 21.43
N GLN A 45 5.07 -14.36 21.18
CA GLN A 45 5.35 -14.88 19.83
C GLN A 45 4.07 -14.89 18.97
N ASN A 46 3.18 -13.92 19.16
CA ASN A 46 1.92 -13.78 18.43
C ASN A 46 2.13 -13.14 17.06
N GLY A 47 3.37 -12.87 16.66
CA GLY A 47 3.68 -12.68 15.26
C GLY A 47 3.54 -14.02 14.57
N TYR A 48 2.37 -14.31 14.00
CA TYR A 48 2.21 -15.43 13.07
C TYR A 48 3.27 -15.24 11.99
N SER A 49 4.33 -16.06 12.02
CA SER A 49 5.26 -16.14 10.89
C SER A 49 4.39 -16.51 9.70
N VAL A 50 4.44 -15.67 8.67
CA VAL A 50 3.54 -15.83 7.53
C VAL A 50 3.66 -17.26 7.01
N PRO A 51 2.58 -18.03 6.80
CA PRO A 51 2.69 -19.49 6.60
C PRO A 51 3.56 -19.92 5.42
N TRP A 52 3.73 -19.07 4.41
CA TRP A 52 4.63 -19.27 3.28
C TRP A 52 6.12 -18.97 3.56
N TRP A 53 6.46 -18.49 4.76
CA TRP A 53 7.82 -18.16 5.19
C TRP A 53 8.58 -19.43 5.63
N SER A 54 9.00 -20.20 4.63
CA SER A 54 9.71 -21.47 4.83
C SER A 54 11.14 -21.30 5.35
N GLU A 55 11.75 -22.38 5.84
CA GLU A 55 13.18 -22.40 6.21
C GLU A 55 14.10 -21.97 5.05
N LYS A 56 13.71 -22.27 3.80
CA LYS A 56 14.43 -21.81 2.60
C LYS A 56 14.40 -20.28 2.48
N CYS A 57 13.27 -19.64 2.80
CA CYS A 57 13.19 -18.17 2.86
C CYS A 57 14.08 -17.59 3.96
N LYS A 58 14.12 -18.21 5.14
CA LYS A 58 14.99 -17.80 6.26
C LYS A 58 16.47 -17.89 5.87
N ALA A 59 16.88 -19.01 5.27
CA ALA A 59 18.25 -19.22 4.82
C ALA A 59 18.67 -18.20 3.75
N ALA A 60 17.82 -17.96 2.75
CA ALA A 60 18.08 -16.96 1.71
C ALA A 60 18.12 -15.53 2.28
N TYR A 61 17.27 -15.23 3.26
CA TYR A 61 17.27 -13.93 3.93
C TYR A 61 18.56 -13.74 4.74
N LYS A 62 19.00 -14.78 5.45
CA LYS A 62 20.27 -14.77 6.18
C LYS A 62 21.46 -14.53 5.23
N ALA A 63 21.52 -15.26 4.11
CA ALA A 63 22.56 -15.06 3.09
C ALA A 63 22.56 -13.64 2.51
N TYR A 64 21.38 -13.05 2.25
CA TYR A 64 21.28 -11.65 1.82
C TYR A 64 21.74 -10.66 2.90
N ARG A 65 21.47 -10.94 4.17
CA ARG A 65 21.88 -10.10 5.32
C ARG A 65 23.36 -10.19 5.64
N GLU A 66 23.98 -11.33 5.37
CA GLU A 66 25.41 -11.57 5.57
C GLU A 66 26.25 -11.04 4.40
N ALA A 67 25.64 -10.80 3.24
CA ALA A 67 26.31 -10.20 2.10
C ALA A 67 26.70 -8.75 2.37
N THR A 68 27.91 -8.37 1.98
CA THR A 68 28.43 -7.00 2.11
C THR A 68 27.61 -6.02 1.30
N ASP A 69 27.22 -4.90 1.92
CA ASP A 69 26.43 -3.86 1.27
C ASP A 69 27.14 -3.31 0.02
N GLY A 70 26.42 -3.25 -1.10
CA GLY A 70 26.94 -2.78 -2.39
C GLY A 70 27.78 -3.80 -3.18
N SER A 71 27.96 -5.02 -2.67
CA SER A 71 28.68 -6.08 -3.38
C SER A 71 27.82 -6.73 -4.48
N PRO A 72 28.41 -7.20 -5.60
CA PRO A 72 27.70 -8.03 -6.58
C PRO A 72 27.09 -9.29 -5.93
N ALA A 73 27.74 -9.85 -4.90
CA ALA A 73 27.21 -10.98 -4.13
C ALA A 73 25.91 -10.62 -3.40
N GLN A 74 25.74 -9.37 -2.96
CA GLN A 74 24.49 -8.91 -2.35
C GLN A 74 23.36 -8.83 -3.38
N GLU A 75 23.64 -8.37 -4.60
CA GLU A 75 22.63 -8.33 -5.67
C GLU A 75 22.16 -9.73 -6.06
N GLU A 76 23.08 -10.69 -6.15
CA GLU A 76 22.78 -12.10 -6.39
C GLU A 76 21.96 -12.70 -5.23
N ALA A 77 22.37 -12.46 -3.99
CA ALA A 77 21.63 -12.88 -2.79
C ALA A 77 20.22 -12.25 -2.74
N ARG A 78 20.07 -11.01 -3.22
CA ARG A 78 18.78 -10.32 -3.33
C ARG A 78 17.88 -10.96 -4.39
N LYS A 79 18.43 -11.29 -5.56
CA LYS A 79 17.70 -11.98 -6.64
C LYS A 79 17.23 -13.36 -6.19
N THR A 80 18.13 -14.15 -5.61
CA THR A 80 17.82 -15.49 -5.08
C THR A 80 16.77 -15.43 -3.96
N LEU A 81 16.88 -14.48 -3.03
CA LEU A 81 15.86 -14.25 -2.00
C LEU A 81 14.49 -13.94 -2.63
N ARG A 82 14.42 -13.03 -3.60
CA ARG A 82 13.17 -12.68 -4.29
C ARG A 82 12.56 -13.89 -4.98
N ASP A 83 13.36 -14.69 -5.68
CA ASP A 83 12.87 -15.88 -6.35
C ASP A 83 12.36 -16.96 -5.39
N ILE A 84 13.08 -17.20 -4.29
CA ILE A 84 12.67 -18.16 -3.26
C ILE A 84 11.38 -17.71 -2.59
N ILE A 85 11.24 -16.42 -2.26
CA ILE A 85 9.99 -15.86 -1.72
C ILE A 85 8.85 -16.03 -2.73
N ARG A 86 9.08 -15.70 -4.00
CA ARG A 86 8.06 -15.81 -5.05
C ARG A 86 7.59 -17.25 -5.23
N ARG A 87 8.51 -18.22 -5.26
CA ARG A 87 8.19 -19.65 -5.34
C ARG A 87 7.47 -20.15 -4.10
N SER A 88 7.91 -19.77 -2.90
CA SER A 88 7.30 -20.22 -1.64
C SER A 88 5.87 -19.67 -1.48
N LYS A 89 5.66 -18.39 -1.82
CA LYS A 89 4.32 -17.80 -1.88
C LYS A 89 3.42 -18.53 -2.86
N ARG A 90 3.93 -18.80 -4.08
CA ARG A 90 3.17 -19.52 -5.10
C ARG A 90 2.76 -20.91 -4.62
N SER A 91 3.72 -21.73 -4.16
CA SER A 91 3.44 -23.08 -3.63
C SER A 91 2.38 -23.06 -2.54
N HIS A 92 2.51 -22.16 -1.56
CA HIS A 92 1.56 -22.05 -0.47
C HIS A 92 0.13 -21.72 -0.95
N TRP A 93 -0.01 -20.79 -1.89
CA TRP A 93 -1.33 -20.45 -2.43
C TRP A 93 -1.87 -21.55 -3.34
N ASP A 94 -1.02 -22.21 -4.13
CA ASP A 94 -1.40 -23.35 -4.96
C ASP A 94 -1.90 -24.52 -4.09
N GLU A 95 -1.25 -24.79 -2.95
CA GLU A 95 -1.67 -25.78 -1.97
C GLU A 95 -3.04 -25.43 -1.36
N ILE A 96 -3.27 -24.16 -0.99
CA ILE A 96 -4.57 -23.71 -0.47
C ILE A 96 -5.67 -23.90 -1.52
N ILE A 97 -5.37 -23.65 -2.80
CA ILE A 97 -6.32 -23.85 -3.90
C ILE A 97 -6.57 -25.34 -4.13
N ALA A 98 -5.53 -26.18 -4.11
CA ALA A 98 -5.64 -27.62 -4.30
C ALA A 98 -6.39 -28.32 -3.15
N GLU A 99 -6.24 -27.84 -1.91
CA GLU A 99 -6.95 -28.35 -0.73
C GLU A 99 -8.38 -27.78 -0.60
N ALA A 100 -8.72 -26.75 -1.39
CA ALA A 100 -10.03 -26.12 -1.31
C ALA A 100 -11.14 -27.10 -1.72
N SER A 101 -12.03 -27.37 -0.77
CA SER A 101 -13.19 -28.24 -0.94
C SER A 101 -14.42 -27.57 -0.32
N ALA A 102 -15.63 -28.02 -0.67
CA ALA A 102 -16.88 -27.45 -0.14
C ALA A 102 -16.89 -27.32 1.40
N THR A 103 -16.21 -28.25 2.09
CA THR A 103 -16.07 -28.32 3.54
C THR A 103 -14.87 -27.55 4.11
N ARG A 104 -13.82 -27.26 3.31
CA ARG A 104 -12.58 -26.63 3.79
C ARG A 104 -12.13 -25.52 2.86
N ASN A 105 -12.01 -24.30 3.39
CA ASN A 105 -11.40 -23.13 2.75
C ASN A 105 -12.04 -22.64 1.43
N ILE A 106 -13.11 -23.25 0.91
CA ILE A 106 -13.78 -22.77 -0.31
C ILE A 106 -14.28 -21.33 -0.17
N TRP A 107 -14.84 -20.97 0.99
CA TRP A 107 -15.34 -19.61 1.24
C TRP A 107 -14.20 -18.59 1.39
N SER A 108 -13.03 -18.98 1.89
CA SER A 108 -11.85 -18.10 1.92
C SER A 108 -11.26 -17.89 0.53
N VAL A 109 -11.22 -18.93 -0.31
CA VAL A 109 -10.75 -18.82 -1.70
C VAL A 109 -11.76 -18.06 -2.55
N ALA A 110 -13.07 -18.24 -2.34
CA ALA A 110 -14.13 -17.50 -3.02
C ALA A 110 -14.02 -15.99 -2.80
N LYS A 111 -13.54 -15.53 -1.63
CA LYS A 111 -13.25 -14.11 -1.37
C LYS A 111 -12.15 -13.54 -2.27
N TRP A 112 -11.22 -14.37 -2.77
CA TRP A 112 -10.18 -13.91 -3.70
C TRP A 112 -10.71 -13.64 -5.09
N ARG A 113 -11.89 -14.18 -5.42
CA ARG A 113 -12.68 -13.72 -6.56
C ARG A 113 -13.22 -12.34 -6.20
N LYS A 114 -12.35 -11.33 -6.20
CA LYS A 114 -12.81 -9.98 -6.53
C LYS A 114 -13.47 -10.15 -7.88
N ALA A 115 -14.79 -10.07 -7.92
CA ALA A 115 -15.44 -9.66 -9.14
C ALA A 115 -14.78 -8.33 -9.46
N ILE A 116 -13.82 -8.35 -10.38
CA ILE A 116 -13.51 -7.18 -11.19
C ILE A 116 -14.74 -7.05 -12.07
N ASP A 117 -15.88 -6.76 -11.46
CA ASP A 117 -16.94 -6.15 -12.19
C ASP A 117 -16.33 -4.80 -12.53
N ARG A 118 -15.80 -4.69 -13.74
CA ARG A 118 -15.29 -3.44 -14.26
C ARG A 118 -16.50 -2.53 -14.14
N PHE A 119 -16.51 -1.63 -13.16
CA PHE A 119 -17.60 -0.70 -12.94
C PHE A 119 -18.01 -0.18 -14.32
N GLN A 120 -19.15 -0.67 -14.81
CA GLN A 120 -19.68 -0.21 -16.07
C GLN A 120 -20.49 1.01 -15.70
N PRO A 121 -20.06 2.21 -16.11
CA PRO A 121 -20.88 3.39 -15.92
C PRO A 121 -22.25 3.12 -16.56
N PRO A 122 -23.34 3.60 -15.93
CA PRO A 122 -24.66 3.49 -16.54
C PRO A 122 -24.66 4.13 -17.95
N PRO A 123 -25.46 3.59 -18.88
CA PRO A 123 -25.57 4.16 -20.22
C PRO A 123 -25.99 5.63 -20.14
N LEU A 124 -25.40 6.48 -20.99
CA LEU A 124 -25.96 7.82 -21.20
C LEU A 124 -27.22 7.70 -22.05
N ILE A 125 -28.25 8.44 -21.70
CA ILE A 125 -29.54 8.44 -22.40
C ILE A 125 -29.73 9.81 -23.05
N ASP A 126 -29.95 9.84 -24.37
CA ASP A 126 -30.36 11.04 -25.14
C ASP A 126 -31.62 10.69 -25.94
N GLY A 127 -32.79 10.98 -25.38
CA GLY A 127 -34.06 10.49 -25.92
C GLY A 127 -34.09 8.95 -25.99
N ASP A 128 -34.26 8.39 -27.19
CA ASP A 128 -34.33 6.94 -27.42
C ASP A 128 -32.95 6.26 -27.59
N LYS A 129 -31.85 7.02 -27.60
CA LYS A 129 -30.49 6.46 -27.74
C LYS A 129 -29.86 6.16 -26.39
N SER A 130 -29.34 4.93 -26.24
CA SER A 130 -28.52 4.51 -25.10
C SER A 130 -27.05 4.36 -25.51
N ILE A 131 -26.16 5.15 -24.91
CA ILE A 131 -24.73 5.19 -25.25
C ILE A 131 -23.93 4.46 -24.16
N LEU A 132 -23.40 3.30 -24.54
CA LEU A 132 -22.57 2.44 -23.69
C LEU A 132 -21.08 2.51 -24.04
N ASP A 133 -20.75 2.65 -25.32
CA ASP A 133 -19.38 2.65 -25.81
C ASP A 133 -18.61 3.89 -25.31
N PRO A 134 -17.39 3.74 -24.75
CA PRO A 134 -16.61 4.87 -24.25
C PRO A 134 -16.26 5.93 -25.32
N THR A 135 -16.06 5.54 -26.58
CA THR A 135 -15.73 6.46 -27.67
C THR A 135 -16.96 7.27 -28.07
N GLU A 136 -18.10 6.59 -28.22
CA GLU A 136 -19.38 7.24 -28.47
C GLU A 136 -19.76 8.15 -27.29
N ARG A 137 -19.49 7.73 -26.05
CA ARG A 137 -19.70 8.54 -24.85
C ARG A 137 -18.86 9.83 -24.86
N ALA A 138 -17.56 9.71 -25.17
CA ALA A 138 -16.65 10.86 -25.25
C ALA A 138 -17.09 11.85 -26.33
N THR A 139 -17.41 11.37 -27.53
CA THR A 139 -17.88 12.22 -28.63
C THR A 139 -19.21 12.89 -28.30
N PHE A 140 -20.15 12.17 -27.69
CA PHE A 140 -21.42 12.71 -27.25
C PHE A 140 -21.27 13.83 -26.21
N LEU A 141 -20.49 13.60 -25.15
CA LEU A 141 -20.26 14.60 -24.11
C LEU A 141 -19.49 15.80 -24.65
N ARG A 142 -18.49 15.58 -25.51
CA ARG A 142 -17.81 16.68 -26.19
C ARG A 142 -18.79 17.53 -26.99
N ASP A 143 -19.69 16.89 -27.73
CA ASP A 143 -20.63 17.58 -28.60
C ASP A 143 -21.72 18.33 -27.83
N LYS A 144 -22.17 17.82 -26.68
CA LYS A 144 -23.21 18.45 -25.84
C LYS A 144 -22.66 19.49 -24.86
N LEU A 145 -21.49 19.27 -24.27
CA LEU A 145 -20.95 20.08 -23.17
C LEU A 145 -19.74 20.95 -23.54
N LEU A 146 -18.89 20.50 -24.47
CA LEU A 146 -17.60 21.16 -24.75
C LEU A 146 -17.57 21.92 -26.07
N LYS A 147 -18.39 21.55 -27.06
CA LYS A 147 -18.54 22.34 -28.28
C LYS A 147 -19.05 23.73 -27.90
N ARG A 148 -18.34 24.77 -28.36
CA ARG A 148 -18.72 26.16 -28.16
C ARG A 148 -20.16 26.36 -28.64
N LYS A 149 -21.02 26.65 -27.69
CA LYS A 149 -22.36 27.18 -27.93
C LYS A 149 -22.17 28.64 -28.33
N THR A 150 -22.76 29.04 -29.45
CA THR A 150 -22.75 30.44 -29.88
C THR A 150 -23.49 31.28 -28.85
N THR A 151 -23.17 32.58 -28.76
CA THR A 151 -23.78 33.51 -27.80
C THR A 151 -25.32 33.55 -27.86
N GLU A 152 -25.90 33.10 -28.99
CA GLU A 152 -27.34 32.94 -29.20
C GLU A 152 -27.96 31.79 -28.39
N GLU A 153 -27.16 30.79 -27.97
CA GLU A 153 -27.58 29.65 -27.16
C GLU A 153 -27.21 29.83 -25.67
N ASP A 154 -26.62 30.96 -25.29
CA ASP A 154 -26.35 31.28 -23.89
C ASP A 154 -27.66 31.59 -23.15
N ILE A 155 -27.75 31.15 -21.90
CA ILE A 155 -28.88 31.47 -21.03
C ILE A 155 -28.81 32.97 -20.73
N PRO A 156 -29.89 33.75 -20.94
CA PRO A 156 -29.89 35.16 -20.58
C PRO A 156 -29.61 35.30 -19.09
N ASP A 157 -28.64 36.15 -18.74
CA ASP A 157 -28.23 36.34 -17.35
C ASP A 157 -29.36 37.02 -16.58
N LEU A 158 -30.02 36.25 -15.72
CA LEU A 158 -31.13 36.74 -14.88
C LEU A 158 -30.63 37.66 -13.74
N TRP A 159 -29.30 37.82 -13.59
CA TRP A 159 -28.65 38.56 -12.52
C TRP A 159 -27.82 39.76 -13.02
N GLU A 160 -28.11 40.27 -14.22
CA GLU A 160 -27.64 41.60 -14.64
C GLU A 160 -28.30 42.70 -13.76
N GLU A 161 -27.88 42.78 -12.50
CA GLU A 161 -27.89 44.06 -11.78
C GLU A 161 -26.72 44.89 -12.34
N ASP A 162 -26.93 46.21 -12.48
CA ASP A 162 -25.93 47.21 -12.85
C ASP A 162 -24.81 47.29 -11.79
N LEU A 163 -24.05 46.21 -11.62
CA LEU A 163 -22.87 46.19 -10.78
C LEU A 163 -21.80 47.07 -11.46
N PRO A 164 -21.17 48.00 -10.73
CA PRO A 164 -20.09 48.79 -11.30
C PRO A 164 -19.02 47.84 -11.82
N VAL A 165 -18.78 47.87 -13.14
CA VAL A 165 -17.81 47.05 -13.87
C VAL A 165 -16.43 47.21 -13.20
N ASN A 166 -16.12 46.34 -12.24
CA ASN A 166 -14.88 46.43 -11.50
C ASN A 166 -13.79 45.67 -12.27
N LYS A 167 -12.94 46.48 -12.92
CA LYS A 167 -11.57 46.20 -13.36
C LYS A 167 -11.33 44.83 -13.97
N ASN A 168 -11.56 44.81 -15.28
CA ASN A 168 -10.84 44.05 -16.31
C ASN A 168 -9.69 43.21 -15.75
N ILE A 169 -10.00 42.00 -15.26
CA ILE A 169 -8.97 41.00 -15.01
C ILE A 169 -8.50 40.60 -16.41
N TYR A 170 -7.26 40.95 -16.75
CA TYR A 170 -6.67 40.60 -18.03
C TYR A 170 -6.37 39.10 -18.00
N TRP A 171 -7.38 38.31 -18.31
CA TRP A 171 -7.20 36.91 -18.64
C TRP A 171 -6.59 36.84 -20.03
N ASP A 172 -5.52 36.06 -20.16
CA ASP A 172 -5.08 35.65 -21.47
C ASP A 172 -6.20 34.80 -22.09
N GLN A 173 -6.84 35.33 -23.13
CA GLN A 173 -7.92 34.63 -23.84
C GLN A 173 -7.36 33.65 -24.87
N THR A 174 -6.03 33.60 -25.02
CA THR A 174 -5.35 32.71 -25.95
C THR A 174 -4.76 31.53 -25.19
N VAL A 175 -5.33 30.35 -25.38
CA VAL A 175 -4.76 29.10 -24.86
C VAL A 175 -3.98 28.44 -25.99
N SER A 176 -2.70 28.21 -25.78
CA SER A 176 -1.87 27.51 -26.77
C SER A 176 -2.24 26.02 -26.83
N GLU A 177 -2.15 25.39 -28.01
CA GLU A 177 -2.37 23.95 -28.17
C GLU A 177 -1.58 23.07 -27.16
N PRO A 178 -0.27 23.32 -26.89
CA PRO A 178 0.46 22.52 -25.91
C PRO A 178 -0.04 22.72 -24.48
N GLU A 179 -0.51 23.92 -24.13
CA GLU A 179 -1.07 24.22 -22.82
C GLU A 179 -2.42 23.53 -22.62
N ALA A 180 -3.31 23.60 -23.62
CA ALA A 180 -4.57 22.88 -23.63
C ALA A 180 -4.35 21.38 -23.46
N LYS A 181 -3.41 20.80 -24.25
CA LYS A 181 -3.05 19.39 -24.17
C LYS A 181 -2.52 19.01 -22.78
N LYS A 182 -1.66 19.83 -22.19
CA LYS A 182 -1.11 19.60 -20.84
C LYS A 182 -2.21 19.63 -19.77
N ALA A 183 -3.16 20.55 -19.88
CA ALA A 183 -4.27 20.68 -18.94
C ALA A 183 -5.28 19.53 -19.03
N THR A 184 -5.54 19.01 -20.24
CA THR A 184 -6.54 17.94 -20.46
C THR A 184 -5.98 16.53 -20.32
N THR A 185 -4.82 16.26 -20.93
CA THR A 185 -4.26 14.90 -21.06
C THR A 185 -2.95 14.69 -20.31
N GLY A 186 -2.36 15.75 -19.74
CA GLY A 186 -1.06 15.71 -19.06
C GLY A 186 -1.10 15.22 -17.61
N SER A 187 -2.22 14.65 -17.14
CA SER A 187 -2.32 14.18 -15.76
C SER A 187 -1.49 12.90 -15.53
N GLY A 188 -0.84 12.78 -14.38
CA GLY A 188 -0.01 11.62 -14.04
C GLY A 188 -0.79 10.34 -13.78
N ASN A 189 -2.11 10.41 -13.65
CA ASN A 189 -2.98 9.26 -13.44
C ASN A 189 -3.83 9.04 -14.70
N THR A 190 -3.53 7.97 -15.45
CA THR A 190 -4.23 7.61 -16.68
C THR A 190 -5.34 6.58 -16.46
N ALA A 191 -5.65 6.24 -15.20
CA ALA A 191 -6.78 5.38 -14.90
C ALA A 191 -8.09 6.10 -15.30
N PRO A 192 -9.01 5.40 -16.00
CA PRO A 192 -10.28 5.99 -16.40
C PRO A 192 -11.09 6.42 -15.17
N GLY A 193 -11.81 7.53 -15.33
CA GLY A 193 -12.70 8.06 -14.30
C GLY A 193 -13.95 7.20 -14.12
N ALA A 194 -14.91 7.73 -13.33
CA ALA A 194 -16.20 7.06 -13.13
C ALA A 194 -16.99 6.87 -14.44
N ASP A 195 -16.73 7.67 -15.46
CA ASP A 195 -17.32 7.61 -16.80
C ASP A 195 -16.72 6.52 -17.71
N GLY A 196 -15.65 5.86 -17.25
CA GLY A 196 -14.95 4.82 -18.01
C GLY A 196 -14.19 5.34 -19.24
N ILE A 197 -14.10 6.66 -19.42
CA ILE A 197 -13.41 7.27 -20.56
C ILE A 197 -11.91 7.33 -20.26
N LEU A 198 -11.10 6.84 -21.19
CA LEU A 198 -9.64 6.89 -21.08
C LEU A 198 -9.14 8.29 -21.45
N VAL A 199 -8.05 8.72 -20.81
CA VAL A 199 -7.40 10.01 -21.11
C VAL A 199 -7.02 10.16 -22.60
N ALA A 200 -6.78 9.06 -23.30
CA ALA A 200 -6.50 9.05 -24.74
C ALA A 200 -7.70 9.40 -25.64
N LEU A 201 -8.92 9.46 -25.09
CA LEU A 201 -10.16 9.76 -25.81
C LEU A 201 -10.66 11.20 -25.56
N LEU A 202 -9.94 11.99 -24.75
CA LEU A 202 -10.19 13.41 -24.48
C LEU A 202 -9.39 14.28 -25.45
#